data_AF-A0A838VH11-F1
#
_entry.id   AF-A0A838VH11-F1
#
_cell.length_a   1.000
_cell.length_b   1.000
_cell.length_c   1.000
_cell.angle_alpha   90.00
_cell.angle_beta   90.00
_cell.angle_gamma   90.00
#
_symmetry.space_group_name_H-M   'P 1'
#
loop_
_entity.id
_entity.type
_entity.pdbx_description
1 polymer ?
#
loop_
_entity_poly.entity_id
_entity_poly.type
_entity_poly.pdbx_seq_one_letter_code
_entity_poly.pdbx_strand_id
1 'polypeptide(L)' 'MTEPKEICSVDLGSSMRDNEYTLYEDGRVLRYYDKNPWSYNNENWLEAKTLRDDIKQRLLDECPEELKEKARELLYS' A
#
# COMPACT_ATOMS: atom_id res chain seq x y z
N MET A 1 19.87 -7.93 9.02
CA MET A 1 18.71 -7.02 9.05
C MET A 1 17.76 -7.57 8.01
N THR A 2 16.60 -8.07 8.41
CA THR A 2 15.64 -8.66 7.47
C THR A 2 14.86 -7.52 6.85
N GLU A 3 14.94 -7.36 5.53
CA GLU A 3 14.08 -6.42 4.82
C GLU A 3 12.62 -6.85 5.03
N PRO A 4 11.70 -5.89 5.30
CA PRO A 4 10.30 -6.24 5.51
C PRO A 4 9.77 -6.90 4.22
N LYS A 5 9.17 -8.07 4.36
CA LYS A 5 8.57 -8.77 3.21
C LYS A 5 7.31 -8.05 2.77
N GLU A 6 7.21 -7.87 1.46
CA GLU A 6 6.04 -7.33 0.80
C GLU A 6 4.93 -8.39 0.79
N ILE A 7 3.71 -7.99 1.13
CA ILE A 7 2.52 -8.85 1.06
C ILE A 7 1.82 -8.64 -0.28
N CYS A 8 1.47 -7.39 -0.57
CA CYS A 8 0.76 -7.02 -1.77
C CYS A 8 0.94 -5.53 -2.03
N SER A 9 0.88 -5.15 -3.30
CA SER A 9 0.83 -3.78 -3.76
C SER A 9 -0.44 -3.53 -4.57
N VAL A 10 -0.95 -2.30 -4.51
CA VAL A 10 -2.03 -1.84 -5.36
C VAL A 10 -1.64 -0.51 -5.98
N ASP A 11 -1.79 -0.40 -7.30
CA ASP A 11 -1.74 0.88 -7.98
C ASP A 11 -3.14 1.52 -7.97
N LEU A 12 -3.25 2.65 -7.26
CA LEU A 12 -4.42 3.51 -7.26
C LEU A 12 -4.15 4.80 -8.04
N GLY A 13 -3.14 4.77 -8.91
CA GLY A 13 -2.83 5.83 -9.83
C GLY A 13 -3.94 6.10 -10.82
N SER A 14 -3.77 7.19 -11.57
CA SER A 14 -4.53 7.49 -12.77
C SER A 14 -3.54 7.82 -13.87
N SER A 15 -3.97 7.89 -15.14
CA SER A 15 -3.09 8.10 -16.30
C SER A 15 -2.13 9.32 -16.24
N MET A 16 -2.25 10.18 -15.22
CA MET A 16 -1.42 11.37 -15.01
C MET A 16 -0.78 11.46 -13.61
N ARG A 17 -1.01 10.49 -12.72
CA ARG A 17 -0.50 10.48 -11.33
C ARG A 17 -0.31 9.06 -10.83
N ASP A 18 0.88 8.73 -10.40
CA ASP A 18 1.18 7.47 -9.74
C ASP A 18 0.70 7.55 -8.28
N ASN A 19 0.06 6.48 -7.79
CA ASN A 19 -0.39 6.39 -6.41
C ASN A 19 -0.45 4.92 -5.99
N GLU A 20 0.73 4.34 -5.86
CA GLU A 20 0.93 2.94 -5.48
C GLU A 20 1.03 2.81 -3.96
N TYR A 21 0.45 1.74 -3.43
CA TYR A 21 0.51 1.38 -2.02
C TYR A 21 0.99 -0.05 -1.88
N THR A 22 2.07 -0.27 -1.13
CA THR A 22 2.65 -1.58 -0.86
C THR A 22 2.54 -1.90 0.61
N LEU A 23 1.81 -2.95 0.97
CA LEU A 23 1.66 -3.45 2.33
C LEU A 23 2.79 -4.43 2.66
N TYR A 24 3.38 -4.25 3.84
CA TYR A 24 4.47 -5.08 4.36
C TYR A 24 4.01 -5.91 5.56
N GLU A 25 4.73 -7.00 5.82
CA GLU A 25 4.47 -7.94 6.94
C GLU A 25 4.56 -7.31 8.34
N ASP A 26 5.21 -6.14 8.47
CA ASP A 26 5.30 -5.39 9.72
C ASP A 26 4.09 -4.46 9.97
N GLY A 27 3.10 -4.45 9.08
CA GLY A 27 1.91 -3.60 9.17
C GLY A 27 2.15 -2.16 8.71
N ARG A 28 3.30 -1.88 8.09
CA ARG A 28 3.53 -0.61 7.40
C ARG A 28 3.10 -0.69 5.95
N VAL A 29 2.73 0.46 5.42
CA VAL A 29 2.38 0.63 4.01
C VAL A 29 3.27 1.70 3.42
N LEU A 30 4.02 1.33 2.39
CA LEU A 30 4.77 2.29 1.59
C LEU A 30 3.87 2.83 0.51
N ARG A 31 3.70 4.14 0.48
CA ARG A 31 2.94 4.83 -0.55
C ARG A 31 3.91 5.55 -1.48
N TYR A 32 3.99 5.10 -2.73
CA TYR A 32 4.64 5.84 -3.80
C TYR A 32 3.62 6.71 -4.50
N TYR A 33 3.89 8.01 -4.58
CA TYR A 33 3.00 8.94 -5.26
C TYR A 33 3.78 10.02 -5.99
N ASP A 34 3.35 10.31 -7.21
CA ASP A 34 3.95 11.38 -8.00
C ASP A 34 2.91 12.40 -8.40
N LYS A 35 3.15 13.65 -7.99
CA LYS A 35 2.13 14.70 -8.10
C LYS A 35 2.35 15.59 -9.32
N ASN A 36 3.39 15.48 -10.15
CA ASN A 36 3.57 16.38 -11.30
C ASN A 36 4.88 16.16 -12.10
N PRO A 37 4.95 16.64 -13.36
CA PRO A 37 6.12 16.47 -14.25
C PRO A 37 7.43 17.18 -13.85
N TRP A 38 7.54 17.67 -12.60
CA TRP A 38 8.69 18.45 -12.11
C TRP A 38 9.31 17.93 -10.81
N SER A 39 8.75 16.86 -10.24
CA SER A 39 9.32 16.16 -9.07
C SER A 39 9.13 14.68 -9.33
N TYR A 40 10.13 13.86 -8.98
CA TYR A 40 10.13 12.43 -9.25
C TYR A 40 10.11 11.65 -7.93
N ASN A 41 9.22 10.67 -7.81
CA ASN A 41 9.26 9.58 -6.83
C ASN A 41 9.11 9.99 -5.35
N ASN A 42 7.99 10.60 -4.95
CA ASN A 42 7.74 10.76 -3.52
C ASN A 42 7.30 9.42 -2.92
N GLU A 43 7.92 9.04 -1.82
CA GLU A 43 7.54 7.88 -1.03
C GLU A 43 7.17 8.30 0.38
N ASN A 44 6.17 7.65 0.97
CA ASN A 44 5.79 7.89 2.34
C ASN A 44 5.40 6.59 3.04
N TRP A 45 5.96 6.39 4.22
CA TRP A 45 5.61 5.28 5.09
C TRP A 45 4.39 5.65 5.93
N LEU A 46 3.32 4.88 5.77
CA LEU A 46 2.06 5.01 6.48
C LEU A 46 1.82 3.77 7.35
N GLU A 47 1.07 3.91 8.43
CA GLU A 47 0.62 2.74 9.18
C GLU A 47 -0.66 2.19 8.52
N ALA A 48 -0.73 0.87 8.32
CA ALA A 48 -1.87 0.22 7.67
C ALA A 48 -3.22 0.62 8.32
N LYS A 49 -3.26 0.71 9.65
CA LYS A 49 -4.45 1.15 10.41
C LYS A 49 -4.90 2.58 10.11
N THR A 50 -3.97 3.46 9.71
CA THR A 50 -4.24 4.90 9.44
C THR A 50 -4.72 5.17 8.02
N LEU A 51 -4.66 4.17 7.13
CA LEU A 51 -5.20 4.28 5.79
C LEU A 51 -6.72 4.47 5.82
N ARG A 52 -7.24 5.12 4.78
CA ARG A 52 -8.70 5.25 4.61
C ARG A 52 -9.30 3.89 4.22
N ASP A 53 -10.52 3.62 4.65
CA ASP A 53 -11.21 2.35 4.38
C ASP A 53 -11.31 2.02 2.88
N ASP A 54 -11.43 3.02 2.01
CA ASP A 54 -11.43 2.82 0.55
C ASP A 54 -10.11 2.21 0.05
N ILE A 55 -8.97 2.67 0.57
CA ILE A 55 -7.64 2.17 0.21
C ILE A 55 -7.43 0.77 0.82
N LYS A 56 -7.87 0.56 2.06
CA LYS A 56 -7.80 -0.75 2.72
C LYS A 56 -8.56 -1.82 1.95
N GLN A 57 -9.78 -1.50 1.51
CA GLN A 57 -10.57 -2.41 0.68
C GLN A 57 -9.91 -2.69 -0.67
N ARG A 58 -9.38 -1.66 -1.34
CA ARG A 58 -8.65 -1.83 -2.61
C ARG A 58 -7.42 -2.71 -2.47
N LEU A 59 -6.61 -2.49 -1.44
CA LEU A 59 -5.48 -3.35 -1.10
C LEU A 59 -5.97 -4.79 -0.93
N LEU A 60 -6.97 -5.01 -0.07
CA LEU A 60 -7.52 -6.35 0.17
C LEU A 60 -8.12 -7.01 -1.06
N ASP A 61 -8.69 -6.24 -1.99
CA ASP A 61 -9.28 -6.80 -3.21
C ASP A 61 -8.22 -7.37 -4.14
N GLU A 62 -7.10 -6.64 -4.29
CA GLU A 62 -5.96 -6.97 -5.14
C GLU A 62 -4.99 -7.99 -4.51
N CYS A 63 -4.92 -8.09 -3.17
CA CYS A 63 -4.09 -9.11 -2.53
C CYS A 63 -4.60 -10.53 -2.91
N PRO A 64 -3.71 -11.51 -3.11
CA PRO A 64 -4.13 -12.89 -3.37
C PRO A 64 -4.83 -13.49 -2.14
N GLU A 65 -5.78 -14.41 -2.36
CA GLU A 65 -6.66 -14.95 -1.30
C GLU A 65 -5.90 -15.56 -0.10
N GLU A 66 -4.75 -16.19 -0.38
CA GLU A 66 -3.81 -16.72 0.63
C GLU A 66 -3.20 -15.66 1.56
N LEU A 67 -3.07 -14.42 1.09
CA LEU A 67 -2.53 -13.29 1.86
C LEU A 67 -3.63 -12.32 2.30
N LYS A 68 -4.87 -12.43 1.80
CA LYS A 68 -6.00 -11.57 2.19
C LYS A 68 -6.28 -11.60 3.68
N GLU A 69 -6.22 -12.77 4.31
CA GLU A 69 -6.45 -12.91 5.76
C GLU A 69 -5.40 -12.12 6.55
N LYS A 70 -4.11 -12.32 6.23
CA LYS A 70 -3.00 -11.62 6.86
C LYS A 70 -3.04 -10.11 6.60
N ALA A 71 -3.32 -9.70 5.37
CA ALA A 71 -3.47 -8.29 5.01
C ALA A 71 -4.64 -7.66 5.78
N ARG A 72 -5.74 -8.39 5.97
CA ARG A 72 -6.92 -7.91 6.71
C ARG A 72 -6.59 -7.70 8.17
N GLU A 73 -5.88 -8.63 8.80
CA GLU A 73 -5.38 -8.44 10.16
C GLU A 73 -4.54 -7.16 10.24
N LEU A 74 -3.55 -6.97 9.35
CA LEU A 74 -2.69 -5.78 9.41
C LEU A 74 -3.41 -4.45 9.15
N LEU A 75 -4.39 -4.43 8.24
CA LEU A 75 -5.14 -3.22 7.90
C LEU A 75 -6.18 -2.82 8.96
N TYR A 76 -6.65 -3.78 9.75
CA TYR A 76 -7.71 -3.60 10.76
C TYR A 76 -7.29 -3.93 12.20
N SER A 77 -5.99 -4.16 12.46
CA SER A 77 -5.38 -4.31 13.79
C SER A 77 -5.38 -3.00 14.58
#